data_AF-C2E3W8-F1
#
_entry.id   AF-C2E3W8-F1
#
_cell.length_a   1.000
_cell.length_b   1.000
_cell.length_c   1.000
_cell.angle_alpha   90.00
_cell.angle_beta   90.00
_cell.angle_gamma   90.00
#
_symmetry.space_group_name_H-M   'P 1'
#
loop_
_entity.id
_entity.type
_entity.pdbx_description
1 polymer ?
#
loop_
_entity_poly.entity_id
_entity_poly.type
_entity_poly.pdbx_seq_one_letter_code
_entity_poly.pdbx_strand_id
1 'polypeptide(L)'
;MNEDYAAFLDTKLSLTEVGMIGSVFGIAGIIGNISGGYLFDKFGTAKSMAYAGIMLIIAILMMILISTHPYGDRINLYAGMGWAFTSGLSVFSYMSGPAFMAKSLFGAKAQGVNLGYISLAYAIGFAIGAPLFGVIKGATSFTAAWCFTIFFVAIGFILLIFAAVKIKQIQKNIVVKKPNIILDK
;
A
#
# COMPACT_ATOMS: atom_id res chain seq x y z
N MET A 1 -3.15 -6.94 -9.67
CA MET A 1 -3.94 -5.86 -9.03
C MET A 1 -4.50 -4.85 -10.02
N ASN A 2 -3.70 -4.27 -10.93
CA ASN A 2 -4.24 -3.30 -11.91
C ASN A 2 -5.26 -3.90 -12.90
N GLU A 3 -5.09 -5.17 -13.26
CA GLU A 3 -6.02 -5.87 -14.14
C GLU A 3 -7.24 -6.40 -13.36
N ASP A 4 -7.05 -6.84 -12.11
CA ASP A 4 -8.11 -7.43 -11.29
C ASP A 4 -9.16 -6.40 -10.85
N TYR A 5 -8.76 -5.15 -10.57
CA TYR A 5 -9.72 -4.09 -10.24
C TYR A 5 -10.49 -3.65 -11.48
N ALA A 6 -9.84 -3.51 -12.63
CA ALA A 6 -10.48 -3.08 -13.87
C ALA A 6 -11.48 -4.14 -14.34
N ALA A 7 -11.08 -5.41 -14.31
CA ALA A 7 -11.95 -6.54 -14.60
C ALA A 7 -13.13 -6.65 -13.61
N PHE A 8 -12.96 -6.26 -12.35
CA PHE A 8 -14.06 -6.22 -11.39
C PHE A 8 -15.01 -5.04 -11.65
N LEU A 9 -14.48 -3.84 -11.87
CA LEU A 9 -15.30 -2.66 -12.11
C LEU A 9 -16.08 -2.77 -13.42
N ASP A 10 -15.51 -3.40 -14.45
CA ASP A 10 -16.20 -3.66 -15.73
C ASP A 10 -17.40 -4.62 -15.57
N THR A 11 -17.43 -5.43 -14.50
CA THR A 11 -18.63 -6.22 -14.16
C THR A 11 -19.75 -5.41 -13.49
N LYS A 12 -19.51 -4.13 -13.19
CA LYS A 12 -20.40 -3.29 -12.37
C LYS A 12 -20.70 -1.92 -12.98
N LEU A 13 -19.84 -1.45 -13.88
CA LEU A 13 -19.82 -0.13 -14.51
C LEU A 13 -19.46 -0.26 -15.99
N SER A 14 -19.78 0.77 -16.77
CA SER A 14 -19.37 0.84 -18.18
C SER A 14 -17.86 1.04 -18.34
N LEU A 15 -17.29 0.60 -19.46
CA LEU A 15 -15.87 0.76 -19.78
C LEU A 15 -15.38 2.22 -19.66
N THR A 16 -16.23 3.20 -20.04
CA THR A 16 -15.93 4.63 -19.90
C THR A 16 -15.79 5.04 -18.43
N GLU A 17 -16.66 4.55 -17.56
CA GLU A 17 -16.60 4.82 -16.11
C GLU A 17 -15.36 4.18 -15.47
N VAL A 18 -15.02 2.96 -15.88
CA VAL A 18 -13.77 2.30 -15.45
C VAL A 18 -12.55 3.12 -15.88
N GLY A 19 -12.53 3.64 -17.11
CA GLY A 19 -11.46 4.51 -17.61
C GLY A 19 -11.33 5.83 -16.84
N MET A 20 -12.45 6.43 -16.43
CA MET A 20 -12.43 7.62 -15.57
C MET A 20 -11.87 7.30 -14.17
N ILE A 21 -12.29 6.18 -13.57
CA ILE A 21 -11.77 5.71 -12.27
C ILE A 21 -10.24 5.49 -12.36
N GLY A 22 -9.76 4.85 -13.42
CA GLY A 22 -8.32 4.68 -13.66
C GLY A 22 -7.56 6.00 -13.79
N SER A 23 -8.16 7.01 -14.42
CA SER A 23 -7.57 8.35 -14.53
C SER A 23 -7.48 9.06 -13.18
N VAL A 24 -8.53 8.97 -12.35
CA VAL A 24 -8.51 9.49 -10.98
C VAL A 24 -7.44 8.79 -10.14
N PHE A 25 -7.29 7.47 -10.29
CA PHE A 25 -6.23 6.72 -9.62
C PHE A 25 -4.83 7.23 -10.03
N GLY A 26 -4.61 7.51 -11.32
CA GLY A 26 -3.36 8.08 -11.81
C GLY A 26 -3.03 9.43 -11.19
N ILE A 27 -3.99 10.37 -11.18
CA ILE A 27 -3.81 11.69 -10.57
C ILE A 27 -3.57 11.57 -9.07
N ALA A 28 -4.39 10.78 -8.37
CA ALA A 28 -4.24 10.53 -6.95
C ALA A 28 -2.91 9.84 -6.62
N GLY A 29 -2.39 8.99 -7.50
CA GLY A 29 -1.09 8.33 -7.40
C GLY A 29 0.09 9.32 -7.47
N ILE A 30 0.00 10.34 -8.32
CA ILE A 30 0.99 11.43 -8.38
C ILE A 30 0.98 12.20 -7.05
N ILE A 31 -0.21 12.63 -6.60
CA ILE A 31 -0.38 13.35 -5.33
C ILE A 31 0.09 12.48 -4.16
N GLY A 32 -0.24 11.20 -4.17
CA GLY A 32 0.15 10.20 -3.18
C GLY A 32 1.66 10.08 -3.06
N ASN A 33 2.38 9.97 -4.18
CA ASN A 33 3.84 9.90 -4.17
C ASN A 33 4.51 11.17 -3.63
N ILE A 34 4.02 12.36 -4.03
CA ILE A 34 4.55 13.64 -3.55
C ILE A 34 4.30 13.79 -2.05
N SER A 35 3.05 13.59 -1.63
CA SER A 35 2.66 13.68 -0.21
C SER A 35 3.32 12.60 0.64
N GLY A 36 3.51 11.40 0.10
CA GLY A 36 4.21 10.29 0.75
C GLY A 36 5.65 10.63 1.12
N GLY A 37 6.38 11.30 0.22
CA GLY A 37 7.72 11.81 0.51
C GLY A 37 7.72 12.79 1.71
N TYR A 38 6.81 13.77 1.68
CA TYR A 38 6.62 14.69 2.80
C TYR A 38 6.26 13.99 4.11
N LEU A 39 5.37 12.99 4.06
CA LEU A 39 4.98 12.21 5.24
C LEU A 39 6.18 11.46 5.82
N PHE A 40 6.98 10.80 4.99
CA PHE A 40 8.19 10.10 5.43
C PHE A 40 9.22 11.03 6.07
N ASP A 41 9.42 12.22 5.49
CA ASP A 41 10.37 13.18 6.03
C ASP A 41 9.91 13.77 7.37
N LYS A 42 8.61 14.09 7.50
CA LYS A 42 8.07 14.75 8.70
C LYS A 42 7.71 13.78 9.83
N PHE A 43 7.04 12.67 9.50
CA PHE A 43 6.47 11.75 10.49
C PHE A 43 7.25 10.45 10.62
N GLY A 44 8.13 10.16 9.66
CA GLY A 44 8.94 8.95 9.63
C GLY A 44 8.14 7.71 9.24
N THR A 45 8.89 6.64 8.98
CA THR A 45 8.41 5.37 8.41
C THR A 45 7.15 4.80 9.04
N ALA A 46 7.12 4.62 10.36
CA ALA A 46 6.00 3.93 11.01
C ALA A 46 4.67 4.66 10.82
N LYS A 47 4.65 6.00 10.96
CA LYS A 47 3.43 6.81 10.82
C LYS A 47 2.99 6.93 9.37
N SER A 48 3.92 7.12 8.45
CA SER A 48 3.61 7.17 7.00
C SER A 48 3.04 5.85 6.50
N MET A 49 3.60 4.73 6.94
CA MET A 49 3.10 3.41 6.55
C MET A 49 1.76 3.09 7.22
N ALA A 50 1.53 3.55 8.45
CA ALA A 50 0.20 3.46 9.07
C ALA A 50 -0.86 4.22 8.26
N TYR A 51 -0.56 5.44 7.83
CA TYR A 51 -1.45 6.21 6.96
C TYR A 51 -1.77 5.46 5.65
N ALA A 52 -0.75 4.93 4.98
CA ALA A 52 -0.96 4.16 3.76
C ALA A 52 -1.80 2.90 3.98
N GLY A 53 -1.55 2.17 5.08
CA GLY A 53 -2.33 0.98 5.43
C GLY A 53 -3.80 1.31 5.69
N ILE A 54 -4.10 2.40 6.39
CA ILE A 54 -5.47 2.87 6.63
C ILE A 54 -6.14 3.23 5.29
N MET A 55 -5.45 3.97 4.42
CA MET A 55 -5.98 4.35 3.11
C MET A 55 -6.25 3.13 2.23
N LEU A 56 -5.38 2.11 2.25
CA LEU A 56 -5.60 0.85 1.54
C LEU A 56 -6.80 0.07 2.10
N ILE A 57 -6.97 0.01 3.42
CA ILE A 57 -8.14 -0.64 4.02
C ILE A 57 -9.43 0.06 3.60
N ILE A 58 -9.47 1.40 3.62
CA ILE A 58 -10.61 2.17 3.13
C ILE A 58 -10.87 1.87 1.66
N ALA A 59 -9.82 1.82 0.83
CA ALA A 59 -9.95 1.46 -0.58
C ALA A 59 -10.60 0.09 -0.74
N ILE A 60 -10.15 -0.93 -0.02
CA ILE A 60 -10.71 -2.28 -0.13
C ILE A 60 -12.15 -2.34 0.38
N LEU A 61 -12.50 -1.58 1.43
CA LEU A 61 -13.90 -1.46 1.90
C LEU A 61 -14.81 -0.89 0.81
N MET A 62 -14.34 0.08 0.01
CA MET A 62 -15.08 0.59 -1.14
C MET A 62 -15.30 -0.50 -2.19
N MET A 63 -14.32 -1.37 -2.43
CA MET A 63 -14.48 -2.50 -3.37
C MET A 63 -15.47 -3.56 -2.86
N ILE A 64 -15.50 -3.82 -1.56
CA ILE A 64 -16.50 -4.68 -0.93
C ILE A 64 -17.90 -4.09 -1.14
N LEU A 65 -18.06 -2.78 -0.96
CA LEU A 65 -19.33 -2.09 -1.17
C LEU A 65 -19.80 -2.18 -2.63
N ILE A 66 -18.91 -1.96 -3.60
CA ILE A 66 -19.22 -2.16 -5.03
C ILE A 66 -19.65 -3.61 -5.31
N SER A 67 -19.09 -4.58 -4.57
CA SER A 67 -19.42 -5.99 -4.76
C SER A 67 -20.85 -6.33 -4.39
N THR A 68 -21.43 -5.65 -3.40
CA THR A 68 -22.78 -5.92 -2.88
C THR A 68 -23.89 -5.23 -3.67
N HIS A 69 -23.55 -4.24 -4.51
CA HIS A 69 -24.52 -3.49 -5.29
C HIS A 69 -24.72 -4.07 -6.72
N PRO A 70 -25.93 -3.96 -7.29
CA PRO A 70 -26.23 -4.39 -8.66
C PRO A 70 -25.50 -3.54 -9.71
N TYR A 71 -25.45 -4.04 -10.95
CA TYR A 71 -24.82 -3.35 -12.08
C TYR A 71 -25.51 -2.01 -12.38
N GLY A 72 -24.73 -0.96 -12.66
CA GLY A 72 -25.24 0.36 -13.04
C GLY A 72 -25.76 1.23 -11.90
N ASP A 73 -25.63 0.79 -10.64
CA ASP A 73 -25.93 1.62 -9.49
C ASP A 73 -24.94 2.79 -9.40
N ARG A 74 -25.45 4.01 -9.22
CA ARG A 74 -24.62 5.22 -9.05
C ARG A 74 -23.66 5.09 -7.87
N ILE A 75 -24.02 4.31 -6.86
CA ILE A 75 -23.16 4.01 -5.71
C ILE A 75 -21.85 3.35 -6.15
N ASN A 76 -21.86 2.50 -7.18
CA ASN A 76 -20.65 1.85 -7.68
C ASN A 76 -19.64 2.86 -8.24
N LEU A 77 -20.14 3.89 -8.93
CA LEU A 77 -19.30 4.95 -9.48
C LEU A 77 -18.66 5.77 -8.36
N TYR A 78 -19.44 6.22 -7.38
CA TYR A 78 -18.90 6.99 -6.25
C TYR A 78 -17.90 6.18 -5.41
N ALA A 79 -18.22 4.92 -5.11
CA ALA A 79 -17.32 4.03 -4.40
C ALA A 79 -16.06 3.72 -5.21
N GLY A 80 -16.17 3.55 -6.54
CA GLY A 80 -15.04 3.35 -7.44
C GLY A 80 -14.10 4.57 -7.48
N MET A 81 -14.67 5.79 -7.51
CA MET A 81 -13.89 7.03 -7.39
C MET A 81 -13.22 7.15 -6.01
N GLY A 82 -13.93 6.77 -4.94
CA GLY A 82 -13.37 6.71 -3.58
C GLY A 82 -12.21 5.72 -3.47
N TRP A 83 -12.34 4.54 -4.06
CA TRP A 83 -11.27 3.55 -4.18
C TRP A 83 -10.06 4.11 -4.93
N ALA A 84 -10.29 4.74 -6.09
CA ALA A 84 -9.21 5.31 -6.90
C ALA A 84 -8.42 6.36 -6.14
N PHE A 85 -9.13 7.25 -5.44
CA PHE A 85 -8.52 8.33 -4.67
C PHE A 85 -7.71 7.78 -3.48
N THR A 86 -8.31 6.90 -2.68
CA THR A 86 -7.64 6.34 -1.49
C THR A 86 -6.50 5.40 -1.84
N SER A 87 -6.67 4.54 -2.84
CA SER A 87 -5.61 3.67 -3.35
C SER A 87 -4.48 4.49 -3.98
N GLY A 88 -4.81 5.54 -4.74
CA GLY A 88 -3.82 6.46 -5.32
C GLY A 88 -3.04 7.22 -4.24
N LEU A 89 -3.70 7.71 -3.20
CA LEU A 89 -3.00 8.34 -2.07
C LEU A 89 -2.09 7.38 -1.31
N SER A 90 -2.35 6.07 -1.36
CA SER A 90 -1.51 5.05 -0.70
C SER A 90 -0.36 4.51 -1.55
N VAL A 91 -0.31 4.84 -2.86
CA VAL A 91 0.65 4.30 -3.84
C VAL A 91 2.10 4.49 -3.42
N PHE A 92 2.39 5.59 -2.70
CA PHE A 92 3.73 5.88 -2.22
C PHE A 92 4.31 4.76 -1.34
N SER A 93 3.45 3.99 -0.65
CA SER A 93 3.89 2.94 0.27
C SER A 93 4.74 1.86 -0.40
N TYR A 94 4.45 1.54 -1.66
CA TYR A 94 5.22 0.56 -2.43
C TYR A 94 6.15 1.21 -3.47
N MET A 95 5.84 2.41 -3.99
CA MET A 95 6.69 3.07 -4.99
C MET A 95 7.91 3.73 -4.35
N SER A 96 7.72 4.64 -3.40
CA SER A 96 8.82 5.38 -2.75
C SER A 96 9.15 4.85 -1.35
N GLY A 97 8.18 4.20 -0.70
CA GLY A 97 8.31 3.63 0.63
C GLY A 97 9.53 2.73 0.82
N PRO A 98 9.85 1.79 -0.08
CA PRO A 98 11.06 0.97 0.02
C PRO A 98 12.35 1.78 0.16
N ALA A 99 12.50 2.86 -0.60
CA ALA A 99 13.68 3.72 -0.55
C ALA A 99 13.78 4.49 0.77
N PHE A 100 12.67 5.06 1.24
CA PHE A 100 12.61 5.74 2.54
C PHE A 100 12.84 4.76 3.70
N MET A 101 12.29 3.55 3.63
CA MET A 101 12.50 2.50 4.62
C MET A 101 13.96 2.06 4.67
N ALA A 102 14.57 1.77 3.51
CA ALA A 102 15.97 1.37 3.42
C ALA A 102 16.90 2.40 4.10
N LYS A 103 16.71 3.68 3.77
CA LYS A 103 17.50 4.78 4.33
C LYS A 103 17.26 4.95 5.84
N SER A 104 16.00 5.04 6.24
CA SER A 104 15.62 5.39 7.62
C SER A 104 15.83 4.26 8.64
N LEU A 105 15.69 3.00 8.23
CA LEU A 105 15.79 1.84 9.12
C LEU A 105 17.17 1.21 9.13
N PHE A 106 17.97 1.37 8.07
CA PHE A 106 19.26 0.67 7.96
C PHE A 106 20.45 1.60 7.66
N GLY A 107 20.21 2.90 7.45
CA GLY A 107 21.25 3.89 7.20
C GLY A 107 21.76 3.92 5.76
N ALA A 108 22.51 4.97 5.43
CA ALA A 108 22.93 5.27 4.05
C ALA A 108 23.99 4.28 3.51
N LYS A 109 24.86 3.75 4.38
CA LYS A 109 26.06 2.97 3.99
C LYS A 109 25.75 1.70 3.18
N ALA A 110 24.61 1.06 3.42
CA ALA A 110 24.15 -0.13 2.71
C ALA A 110 22.74 0.07 2.09
N GLN A 111 22.35 1.32 1.85
CA GLN A 111 20.99 1.65 1.41
C GLN A 111 20.59 0.93 0.12
N GLY A 112 21.50 0.82 -0.86
CA GLY A 112 21.22 0.15 -2.13
C GLY A 112 20.92 -1.35 -1.96
N VAL A 113 21.70 -2.04 -1.13
CA VAL A 113 21.51 -3.47 -0.84
C VAL A 113 20.21 -3.70 -0.07
N ASN A 114 19.94 -2.88 0.95
CA ASN A 114 18.70 -2.98 1.74
C ASN A 114 17.46 -2.63 0.92
N LEU A 115 17.56 -1.65 0.02
CA LEU A 115 16.52 -1.37 -0.96
C LEU A 115 16.27 -2.59 -1.84
N GLY A 116 17.33 -3.25 -2.32
CA GLY A 116 17.22 -4.49 -3.07
C GLY A 116 16.41 -5.57 -2.34
N TYR A 117 16.72 -5.83 -1.07
CA TYR A 117 15.98 -6.81 -0.27
C TYR A 117 14.51 -6.42 -0.04
N ILE A 118 14.23 -5.15 0.27
CA ILE A 118 12.86 -4.68 0.47
C ILE A 118 12.07 -4.78 -0.85
N SER A 119 12.63 -4.30 -1.95
CA SER A 119 11.99 -4.35 -3.28
C SER A 119 11.75 -5.79 -3.73
N LEU A 120 12.67 -6.72 -3.44
CA LEU A 120 12.48 -8.15 -3.71
C LEU A 120 11.29 -8.72 -2.92
N ALA A 121 11.17 -8.38 -1.63
CA ALA A 121 10.03 -8.82 -0.82
C ALA A 121 8.69 -8.29 -1.38
N TYR A 122 8.66 -7.04 -1.85
CA TYR A 122 7.48 -6.48 -2.54
C TYR A 122 7.18 -7.22 -3.84
N ALA A 123 8.19 -7.53 -4.65
CA ALA A 123 8.02 -8.26 -5.92
C ALA A 123 7.45 -9.67 -5.69
N ILE A 124 7.96 -10.38 -4.67
CA ILE A 124 7.44 -11.69 -4.27
C ILE A 124 5.98 -11.56 -3.82
N GLY A 125 5.69 -10.56 -2.99
CA GLY A 125 4.31 -10.29 -2.53
C GLY A 125 3.36 -10.02 -3.70
N PHE A 126 3.79 -9.25 -4.70
CA PHE A 126 3.00 -8.99 -5.90
C PHE A 126 2.80 -10.25 -6.75
N ALA A 127 3.86 -11.04 -6.95
CA ALA A 127 3.84 -12.25 -7.76
C ALA A 127 2.93 -13.34 -7.16
N ILE A 128 2.84 -13.43 -5.83
CA ILE A 128 1.97 -14.40 -5.13
C ILE A 128 0.55 -13.83 -4.95
N GLY A 129 0.44 -12.54 -4.62
CA GLY A 129 -0.82 -11.91 -4.23
C GLY A 129 -1.86 -11.87 -5.34
N ALA A 130 -1.47 -11.53 -6.57
CA ALA A 130 -2.42 -11.45 -7.69
C ALA A 130 -3.00 -12.83 -8.08
N PRO A 131 -2.19 -13.90 -8.27
CA PRO A 131 -2.73 -15.24 -8.47
C PRO A 131 -3.58 -15.74 -7.30
N LEU A 132 -3.16 -15.50 -6.05
CA LEU A 132 -3.92 -15.90 -4.87
C LEU A 132 -5.31 -15.24 -4.84
N PHE A 133 -5.39 -13.94 -5.14
CA PHE A 133 -6.67 -13.24 -5.27
C PHE A 133 -7.55 -13.86 -6.35
N GLY A 134 -6.97 -14.15 -7.53
CA GLY A 134 -7.67 -14.79 -8.64
C GLY A 134 -8.23 -16.18 -8.28
N VAL A 135 -7.46 -17.00 -7.58
CA VAL A 135 -7.89 -18.33 -7.11
C VAL A 135 -9.02 -18.22 -6.08
N ILE A 136 -8.91 -17.33 -5.09
CA ILE A 136 -9.95 -17.14 -4.08
C ILE A 136 -11.26 -16.67 -4.74
N LYS A 137 -11.17 -15.68 -5.63
CA LYS A 137 -12.31 -15.20 -6.42
C LYS A 137 -12.94 -16.33 -7.22
N GLY A 138 -12.14 -17.14 -7.91
CA GLY A 138 -12.61 -18.23 -8.76
C GLY A 138 -13.29 -19.36 -7.98
N ALA A 139 -12.86 -19.61 -6.74
CA ALA A 139 -13.44 -20.65 -5.88
C ALA A 139 -14.63 -20.18 -5.05
N THR A 140 -14.74 -18.88 -4.76
CA THR A 140 -15.76 -18.30 -3.87
C THR A 140 -16.53 -17.18 -4.54
N SER A 141 -16.15 -15.92 -4.30
CA SER A 141 -16.74 -14.73 -4.88
C SER A 141 -15.78 -13.55 -4.80
N PHE A 142 -16.08 -12.47 -5.53
CA PHE A 142 -15.34 -11.22 -5.40
C PHE A 142 -15.39 -10.65 -3.98
N THR A 143 -16.55 -10.71 -3.30
CA THR A 143 -16.69 -10.22 -1.92
C THR A 143 -15.76 -10.95 -0.97
N ALA A 144 -15.71 -12.28 -1.04
CA ALA A 144 -14.83 -13.09 -0.22
C ALA A 144 -13.36 -12.76 -0.51
N ALA A 145 -12.97 -12.65 -1.79
CA ALA A 145 -11.61 -12.28 -2.18
C ALA A 145 -11.19 -10.93 -1.59
N TRP A 146 -12.04 -9.91 -1.65
CA TRP A 146 -11.77 -8.60 -1.03
C TRP A 146 -11.68 -8.66 0.50
N CYS A 147 -12.51 -9.46 1.17
CA CYS A 147 -12.41 -9.68 2.62
C CYS A 147 -11.06 -10.32 3.02
N PHE A 148 -10.60 -11.34 2.27
CA PHE A 148 -9.28 -11.92 2.49
C PHE A 148 -8.16 -10.90 2.24
N THR A 149 -8.29 -10.04 1.22
CA THR A 149 -7.33 -8.95 0.98
C THR A 149 -7.23 -7.99 2.16
N ILE A 150 -8.35 -7.61 2.80
CA ILE A 150 -8.31 -6.80 4.03
C ILE A 150 -7.48 -7.48 5.11
N PHE A 151 -7.71 -8.78 5.34
CA PHE A 151 -6.98 -9.54 6.35
C PHE A 151 -5.47 -9.55 6.09
N PHE A 152 -5.06 -9.83 4.85
CA PHE A 152 -3.64 -9.83 4.47
C PHE A 152 -3.01 -8.44 4.56
N VAL A 153 -3.70 -7.40 4.11
CA VAL A 153 -3.22 -6.01 4.19
C VAL A 153 -3.10 -5.57 5.65
N ALA A 154 -4.09 -5.84 6.48
CA ALA A 154 -4.06 -5.49 7.90
C ALA A 154 -2.86 -6.14 8.61
N ILE A 155 -2.68 -7.46 8.45
CA ILE A 155 -1.56 -8.18 9.06
C ILE A 155 -0.22 -7.67 8.51
N GLY A 156 -0.11 -7.52 7.19
CA GLY A 156 1.12 -7.06 6.54
C GLY A 156 1.57 -5.69 7.04
N PHE A 157 0.65 -4.72 7.10
CA PHE A 157 0.95 -3.39 7.61
C PHE A 157 1.22 -3.37 9.12
N ILE A 158 0.49 -4.15 9.93
CA ILE A 158 0.75 -4.26 11.38
C ILE A 158 2.16 -4.79 11.62
N LEU A 159 2.56 -5.88 10.95
CA LEU A 159 3.89 -6.46 11.07
C LEU A 159 4.98 -5.48 10.61
N LEU A 160 4.75 -4.80 9.49
CA LEU A 160 5.67 -3.80 8.95
C LEU A 160 5.88 -2.64 9.93
N ILE A 161 4.79 -2.07 10.46
CA ILE A 161 4.85 -0.96 11.42
C ILE A 161 5.56 -1.40 12.69
N PHE A 162 5.22 -2.58 13.22
CA PHE A 162 5.86 -3.14 14.40
C PHE A 162 7.36 -3.34 14.20
N ALA A 163 7.77 -3.91 13.07
CA ALA A 163 9.17 -4.07 12.71
C ALA A 163 9.89 -2.72 12.61
N ALA A 164 9.29 -1.74 11.93
CA ALA A 164 9.85 -0.40 11.80
C ALA A 164 10.04 0.31 13.16
N VAL A 165 9.07 0.18 14.07
CA VAL A 165 9.17 0.73 15.44
C VAL A 165 10.28 0.03 16.23
N LYS A 166 10.32 -1.30 16.21
CA LYS A 166 11.36 -2.06 16.92
C LYS A 166 12.77 -1.73 16.42
N ILE A 167 12.98 -1.66 15.12
CA ILE A 167 14.29 -1.33 14.54
C ILE A 167 14.73 0.07 15.00
N LYS A 168 13.84 1.07 14.95
CA LYS A 168 14.14 2.42 15.44
C LYS A 168 14.44 2.47 16.94
N GLN A 169 13.73 1.69 17.75
CA GLN A 169 14.02 1.58 19.19
C GLN A 169 15.40 0.97 19.45
N ILE A 170 15.76 -0.10 18.73
CA ILE A 170 17.08 -0.73 18.82
C ILE A 170 18.18 0.27 18.44
N GLN A 171 18.02 1.00 17.34
CA GLN A 171 18.98 2.03 16.93
C GLN A 171 19.16 3.11 18.00
N LYS A 172 18.07 3.63 18.57
CA LYS A 172 18.13 4.62 19.66
C LYS A 172 18.89 4.07 20.87
N ASN A 173 18.64 2.83 21.25
CA ASN A 173 19.31 2.19 22.39
C ASN A 173 20.81 1.96 22.14
N ILE A 174 21.21 1.66 20.91
CA ILE A 174 22.63 1.52 20.53
C ILE A 174 23.34 2.87 20.63
N VAL A 175 22.74 3.95 20.12
CA VAL A 175 23.31 5.30 20.19
C VAL A 175 23.47 5.76 21.65
N VAL A 176 22.46 5.52 22.49
CA VAL A 176 22.51 5.87 23.93
C VAL A 176 23.58 5.07 24.68
N LYS A 177 23.81 3.80 24.33
CA LYS A 177 24.83 2.95 24.98
C LYS A 177 26.26 3.17 24.47
N LYS A 178 26.45 3.81 23.31
CA LYS A 178 27.78 4.09 22.73
C LYS A 178 27.89 5.56 22.27
N PRO A 179 27.90 6.53 23.20
CA PRO A 179 27.99 7.95 22.84
C PRO A 179 29.33 8.35 22.18
N ASN A 180 30.40 7.54 22.32
CA ASN A 180 31.76 7.88 21.87
C ASN A 180 32.23 7.22 20.55
N ILE A 181 31.35 6.70 19.69
CA ILE A 181 31.76 6.13 18.38
C ILE A 181 31.08 6.85 17.20
N ILE A 182 30.77 8.13 17.35
CA ILE A 182 30.31 8.97 16.24
C ILE A 182 31.15 10.23 16.21
N LEU A 183 32.39 10.10 15.75
CA LEU A 183 33.07 11.09 14.93
C LEU A 183 34.07 10.35 14.05
N ASP A 184 33.56 9.72 13.00
CA ASP A 184 34.26 9.83 11.73
C ASP A 184 33.21 10.00 10.64
N LYS A 185 33.42 11.08 9.89
CA LYS A 185 32.51 11.73 8.94
C LYS A 185 32.23 10.86 7.72
#